data_AF-A0A349DH23-F1
#
_entry.id   AF-A0A349DH23-F1
#
_cell.length_a   1.000
_cell.length_b   1.000
_cell.length_c   1.000
_cell.angle_alpha   90.00
_cell.angle_beta   90.00
_cell.angle_gamma   90.00
#
_symmetry.space_group_name_H-M   'P 1'
#
loop_
_entity.id
_entity.type
_entity.pdbx_description
1 polymer ?
#
loop_
_entity_poly.entity_id
_entity_poly.type
_entity_poly.pdbx_seq_one_letter_code
_entity_poly.pdbx_strand_id
1 'polypeptide(L)'
;MLGEDFIREVDKELYPFIKKILGKFWGYTDINKDIEDVLQESWESFFLKYSHRVSNDDEVRALMFTIAKNTAFYHFRKFNRMMIHQDDSQEYASTVHFDGVYEMFLSEDINVVLACLDEKQAFIMKAVMSYEDIHKQEEIVNMIKSDYQKKFGKKLNVALYRKTKERAQKKIRALVQGDKI
;
A
#
# COMPACT_ATOMS: atom_id res chain seq x y z
N MET A 1 -28.77 -14.26 4.22
CA MET A 1 -27.70 -14.68 5.15
C MET A 1 -26.73 -15.52 4.32
N LEU A 2 -25.43 -15.21 4.32
CA LEU A 2 -24.45 -15.97 3.55
C LEU A 2 -24.40 -17.40 4.11
N GLY A 3 -24.45 -18.41 3.25
CA GLY A 3 -24.38 -19.80 3.68
C GLY A 3 -22.99 -20.16 4.20
N GLU A 4 -22.91 -21.09 5.15
CA GLU A 4 -21.63 -21.60 5.68
C GLU A 4 -20.74 -22.17 4.57
N ASP A 5 -21.34 -22.81 3.56
CA ASP A 5 -20.61 -23.33 2.40
C ASP A 5 -19.95 -22.22 1.58
N PHE A 6 -20.63 -21.08 1.39
CA PHE A 6 -20.06 -19.94 0.69
C PHE A 6 -18.89 -19.32 1.47
N ILE A 7 -19.05 -19.14 2.78
CA ILE A 7 -17.99 -18.62 3.65
C ILE A 7 -16.76 -19.51 3.58
N ARG A 8 -16.93 -20.84 3.65
CA ARG A 8 -15.83 -21.81 3.54
C ARG A 8 -15.13 -21.76 2.19
N GLU A 9 -15.84 -21.58 1.09
CA GLU A 9 -15.22 -21.44 -0.24
C GLU A 9 -14.39 -20.15 -0.34
N VAL A 10 -14.92 -19.03 0.15
CA VAL A 10 -14.16 -17.77 0.21
C VAL A 10 -12.94 -17.90 1.11
N ASP A 11 -13.06 -18.55 2.27
CA ASP A 11 -11.93 -18.77 3.19
C ASP A 11 -10.81 -19.59 2.54
N LYS A 12 -11.13 -20.63 1.75
CA LYS A 12 -10.12 -21.40 0.99
C LYS A 12 -9.32 -20.53 0.02
N GLU A 13 -9.95 -19.51 -0.58
CA GLU A 13 -9.30 -18.58 -1.49
C GLU A 13 -8.45 -17.54 -0.73
N LEU A 14 -8.95 -17.04 0.40
CA LEU A 14 -8.30 -16.02 1.21
C LEU A 14 -7.12 -16.57 2.02
N TYR A 15 -7.19 -17.81 2.50
CA TYR A 15 -6.17 -18.42 3.34
C TYR A 15 -4.76 -18.36 2.72
N PRO A 16 -4.51 -18.86 1.48
CA PRO A 16 -3.18 -18.76 0.86
C PRO A 16 -2.79 -17.31 0.57
N PHE A 17 -3.75 -16.43 0.30
CA PHE A 17 -3.49 -15.01 0.07
C PHE A 17 -3.00 -14.29 1.33
N ILE A 18 -3.67 -14.51 2.47
CA ILE A 18 -3.28 -13.98 3.78
C ILE A 18 -1.93 -14.58 4.19
N LYS A 19 -1.75 -15.90 4.01
CA LYS A 19 -0.47 -16.58 4.27
C LYS A 19 0.69 -15.96 3.48
N LYS A 20 0.47 -15.51 2.24
CA LYS A 20 1.50 -14.83 1.45
C LYS A 20 1.88 -13.46 2.01
N ILE A 21 0.96 -12.77 2.70
CA ILE A 21 1.19 -11.48 3.34
C ILE A 21 1.87 -11.67 4.70
N LEU A 22 1.37 -12.58 5.53
CA LEU A 22 1.87 -12.81 6.89
C LEU A 22 3.11 -13.72 6.92
N GLY A 23 3.13 -14.80 6.14
CA GLY A 23 4.12 -15.88 6.19
C GLY A 23 5.51 -15.52 5.67
N LYS A 24 5.75 -14.26 5.29
CA LYS A 24 7.11 -13.76 5.01
C LYS A 24 7.79 -13.16 6.24
N PHE A 25 7.05 -13.06 7.34
CA PHE A 25 7.56 -12.62 8.63
C PHE A 25 7.99 -13.82 9.49
N TRP A 26 9.21 -13.76 10.04
CA TRP A 26 9.81 -14.84 10.85
C TRP A 26 9.42 -14.81 12.34
N GLY A 27 8.57 -13.86 12.77
CA GLY A 27 8.20 -13.67 14.19
C GLY A 27 6.87 -14.27 14.63
N TYR A 28 6.20 -15.06 13.79
CA TYR A 28 4.95 -15.73 14.16
C TYR A 28 5.24 -17.06 14.87
N THR A 29 4.75 -17.21 16.09
CA THR A 29 4.83 -18.46 16.86
C THR A 29 3.84 -19.52 16.38
N ASP A 30 2.71 -19.10 15.79
CA ASP A 30 1.75 -19.98 15.12
C ASP A 30 1.03 -19.24 13.97
N ILE A 31 1.66 -19.22 12.79
CA ILE A 31 1.16 -18.54 11.59
C ILE A 31 -0.27 -18.95 11.19
N ASN A 32 -0.70 -20.18 11.50
CA ASN A 32 -2.02 -20.65 11.12
C ASN A 32 -3.10 -19.95 11.96
N LYS A 33 -2.83 -19.78 13.26
CA LYS A 33 -3.70 -19.02 14.16
C LYS A 33 -3.82 -17.56 13.72
N ASP A 34 -2.72 -16.91 13.35
CA ASP A 34 -2.77 -15.52 12.89
C ASP A 34 -3.56 -15.36 11.57
N ILE A 35 -3.52 -16.37 10.69
CA ILE A 35 -4.37 -16.39 9.50
C ILE A 35 -5.85 -16.53 9.88
N GLU A 36 -6.18 -17.40 10.83
CA GLU A 36 -7.55 -17.57 11.34
C GLU A 36 -8.07 -16.28 11.99
N ASP A 37 -7.25 -15.61 12.81
CA ASP A 37 -7.60 -14.33 13.43
C ASP A 37 -7.89 -13.27 12.35
N VAL A 38 -7.05 -13.18 11.31
CA VAL A 38 -7.28 -12.26 10.18
C VAL A 38 -8.57 -12.59 9.42
N LEU A 39 -8.86 -13.87 9.17
CA LEU A 39 -10.10 -14.30 8.51
C LEU A 39 -11.33 -13.90 9.33
N GLN A 40 -11.30 -14.19 10.64
CA GLN A 40 -12.39 -13.86 11.55
C GLN A 40 -12.63 -12.35 11.61
N GLU A 41 -11.60 -11.55 11.86
CA GLU A 41 -11.70 -10.09 11.92
C GLU A 41 -12.20 -9.49 10.59
N SER A 42 -11.84 -10.12 9.47
CA SER A 42 -12.29 -9.68 8.14
C SER A 42 -13.79 -9.93 7.94
N TRP A 43 -14.29 -11.10 8.34
CA TRP A 43 -15.72 -11.39 8.30
C TRP A 43 -16.52 -10.52 9.28
N GLU A 44 -16.01 -10.30 10.49
CA GLU A 44 -16.62 -9.38 11.45
C GLU A 44 -16.75 -7.97 10.86
N SER A 45 -15.66 -7.45 10.27
CA SER A 45 -15.65 -6.15 9.58
C SER A 45 -16.65 -6.10 8.43
N PHE A 46 -16.72 -7.17 7.62
CA PHE A 46 -17.70 -7.28 6.54
C PHE A 46 -19.14 -7.21 7.07
N PHE A 47 -19.49 -8.04 8.06
CA PHE A 47 -20.84 -8.07 8.61
C PHE A 47 -21.24 -6.75 9.26
N LEU A 48 -20.31 -6.13 10.00
CA LEU A 48 -20.55 -4.86 10.70
C LEU A 48 -20.70 -3.66 9.75
N LYS A 49 -19.89 -3.58 8.69
CA LYS A 49 -19.76 -2.33 7.91
C LYS A 49 -20.31 -2.41 6.49
N TYR A 50 -20.36 -3.60 5.89
CA TYR A 50 -20.53 -3.72 4.44
C TYR A 50 -21.62 -4.68 3.98
N SER A 51 -22.11 -5.56 4.87
CA SER A 51 -23.16 -6.56 4.56
C SER A 51 -24.41 -5.99 3.89
N HIS A 52 -24.77 -4.74 4.18
CA HIS A 52 -25.94 -4.06 3.60
C HIS A 52 -25.69 -3.43 2.22
N ARG A 53 -24.45 -3.46 1.69
CA ARG A 53 -24.04 -2.75 0.47
C ARG A 53 -23.76 -3.66 -0.73
N VAL A 54 -23.85 -4.97 -0.54
CA VAL A 54 -23.53 -5.97 -1.55
C VAL A 54 -24.81 -6.62 -2.04
N SER A 55 -24.88 -6.88 -3.33
CA SER A 55 -26.08 -7.38 -4.00
C SER A 55 -25.93 -8.83 -4.48
N ASN A 56 -24.72 -9.37 -4.51
CA ASN A 56 -24.39 -10.71 -4.99
C ASN A 56 -23.10 -11.26 -4.38
N ASP A 57 -22.87 -12.56 -4.58
CA ASP A 57 -21.75 -13.32 -4.02
C ASP A 57 -20.38 -12.88 -4.60
N ASP A 58 -20.32 -12.44 -5.84
CA ASP A 58 -19.08 -11.97 -6.47
C ASP A 58 -18.60 -10.64 -5.86
N GLU A 59 -19.53 -9.72 -5.58
CA GLU A 59 -19.26 -8.48 -4.86
C GLU A 59 -18.79 -8.76 -3.43
N VAL A 60 -19.39 -9.75 -2.76
CA VAL A 60 -18.96 -10.19 -1.42
C VAL A 60 -17.53 -10.71 -1.48
N ARG A 61 -17.23 -11.62 -2.42
CA ARG A 61 -15.90 -12.20 -2.59
C ARG A 61 -14.85 -11.12 -2.86
N ALA A 62 -15.09 -10.22 -3.83
CA ALA A 62 -14.16 -9.14 -4.16
C ALA A 62 -13.91 -8.19 -2.98
N LEU A 63 -14.97 -7.86 -2.23
CA LEU A 63 -14.86 -7.03 -1.05
C LEU A 63 -14.10 -7.73 0.08
N MET A 64 -14.35 -9.03 0.28
CA MET A 64 -13.65 -9.85 1.27
C MET A 64 -12.15 -9.91 1.00
N PHE A 65 -11.71 -10.03 -0.26
CA PHE A 65 -10.28 -9.91 -0.61
C PHE A 65 -9.68 -8.57 -0.18
N THR A 66 -10.43 -7.48 -0.39
CA THR A 66 -9.98 -6.13 -0.01
C THR A 66 -9.89 -5.97 1.51
N ILE A 67 -10.90 -6.45 2.24
CA ILE A 67 -10.91 -6.41 3.70
C ILE A 67 -9.78 -7.27 4.26
N ALA A 68 -9.68 -8.53 3.83
CA ALA A 68 -8.63 -9.46 4.28
C ALA A 68 -7.21 -8.95 4.00
N LYS A 69 -6.98 -8.33 2.84
CA LYS A 69 -5.70 -7.67 2.52
C LYS A 69 -5.35 -6.62 3.58
N ASN A 70 -6.29 -5.72 3.88
CA ASN A 70 -6.06 -4.62 4.79
C ASN A 70 -5.88 -5.11 6.24
N THR A 71 -6.66 -6.09 6.66
CA THR A 71 -6.55 -6.74 7.97
C THR A 71 -5.19 -7.44 8.12
N ALA A 72 -4.77 -8.23 7.12
CA ALA A 72 -3.47 -8.89 7.12
C ALA A 72 -2.30 -7.89 7.24
N PHE A 73 -2.34 -6.78 6.49
CA PHE A 73 -1.31 -5.74 6.61
C PHE A 73 -1.32 -5.01 7.95
N TYR A 74 -2.50 -4.85 8.57
CA TYR A 74 -2.60 -4.29 9.91
C TYR A 74 -1.89 -5.18 10.92
N HIS A 75 -2.17 -6.49 10.91
CA HIS A 75 -1.50 -7.48 11.74
C HIS A 75 0.01 -7.49 11.49
N PHE A 76 0.43 -7.62 10.24
CA PHE A 76 1.85 -7.57 9.86
C PHE A 76 2.56 -6.33 10.43
N ARG A 77 1.96 -5.14 10.32
CA ARG A 77 2.55 -3.90 10.87
C ARG A 77 2.57 -3.89 12.40
N LYS A 78 1.53 -4.40 13.06
CA LYS A 78 1.43 -4.46 14.52
C LYS A 78 2.54 -5.33 15.09
N PHE A 79 2.73 -6.53 14.55
CA PHE A 79 3.79 -7.45 14.99
C PHE A 79 5.20 -6.89 14.71
N ASN A 80 5.43 -6.32 13.53
CA ASN A 80 6.71 -5.65 13.22
C ASN A 80 7.04 -4.50 14.19
N ARG A 81 6.06 -3.66 14.54
CA ARG A 81 6.26 -2.54 15.46
C ARG A 81 6.50 -3.00 16.90
N MET A 82 5.83 -4.06 17.34
CA MET A 82 6.03 -4.61 18.70
C MET A 82 7.44 -5.17 18.88
N MET A 83 8.03 -5.79 17.86
CA MET A 83 9.41 -6.28 17.91
C MET A 83 10.45 -5.15 17.95
N ILE A 84 10.20 -4.02 17.27
CA ILE A 84 11.08 -2.84 17.32
C ILE A 84 11.16 -2.22 18.73
N HIS A 85 10.15 -2.44 19.58
CA HIS A 85 10.06 -1.84 20.91
C HIS A 85 10.37 -2.81 22.07
N GLN A 86 10.68 -4.08 21.79
CA GLN A 86 10.93 -5.08 22.83
C GLN A 86 12.41 -5.43 23.05
N ASP A 87 13.34 -4.78 22.35
CA ASP A 87 14.72 -5.25 22.32
C ASP A 87 15.77 -4.26 22.85
N ASP A 88 15.87 -4.17 24.18
CA ASP A 88 17.02 -3.56 24.87
C ASP A 88 18.15 -4.59 25.11
N SER A 89 18.13 -5.80 24.47
CA SER A 89 19.11 -6.85 24.82
C SER A 89 19.64 -7.78 23.71
N GLN A 90 19.20 -7.72 22.45
CA GLN A 90 19.73 -8.65 21.44
C GLN A 90 20.87 -8.06 20.60
N GLU A 91 22.08 -8.54 20.90
CA GLU A 91 23.23 -8.62 19.99
C GLU A 91 22.97 -9.40 18.68
N TYR A 92 21.77 -9.94 18.46
CA TYR A 92 21.40 -10.70 17.25
C TYR A 92 19.94 -10.47 16.81
N ALA A 93 19.43 -9.24 16.91
CA ALA A 93 18.27 -8.88 16.10
C ALA A 93 18.70 -8.93 14.63
N SER A 94 18.36 -10.03 13.94
CA SER A 94 18.58 -10.16 12.51
C SER A 94 17.93 -8.93 11.89
N THR A 95 18.75 -8.14 11.21
CA THR A 95 18.39 -6.85 10.63
C THR A 95 16.99 -6.97 10.04
N VAL A 96 16.05 -6.19 10.57
CA VAL A 96 14.67 -6.13 10.06
C VAL A 96 14.78 -5.80 8.59
N HIS A 97 14.80 -6.82 7.74
CA HIS A 97 14.71 -6.64 6.31
C HIS A 97 13.29 -6.16 6.06
N PHE A 98 13.17 -4.84 5.84
CA PHE A 98 12.01 -4.25 5.21
C PHE A 98 11.74 -5.05 3.93
N ASP A 99 10.75 -5.94 4.03
CA ASP A 99 10.56 -7.03 3.08
C ASP A 99 10.09 -6.46 1.74
N GLY A 100 10.85 -6.69 0.67
CA GLY A 100 10.64 -6.13 -0.68
C GLY A 100 9.29 -6.49 -1.33
N VAL A 101 8.42 -7.18 -0.60
CA VAL A 101 7.09 -7.64 -0.97
C VAL A 101 6.06 -6.59 -0.62
N TYR A 102 6.22 -5.91 0.52
CA TYR A 102 5.45 -4.69 0.82
C TYR A 102 5.81 -3.60 -0.18
N GLU A 103 7.09 -3.49 -0.56
CA GLU A 103 7.53 -2.61 -1.65
C GLU A 103 7.04 -3.07 -3.01
N MET A 104 6.96 -4.37 -3.33
CA MET A 104 6.35 -4.85 -4.57
C MET A 104 4.87 -4.47 -4.66
N PHE A 105 4.08 -4.71 -3.62
CA PHE A 105 2.66 -4.33 -3.61
C PHE A 105 2.46 -2.81 -3.63
N LEU A 106 3.25 -2.06 -2.87
CA LEU A 106 3.24 -0.59 -2.94
C LEU A 106 3.75 -0.07 -4.29
N SER A 107 4.72 -0.72 -4.93
CA SER A 107 5.29 -0.29 -6.20
C SER A 107 4.36 -0.57 -7.38
N GLU A 108 3.59 -1.66 -7.35
CA GLU A 108 2.47 -1.88 -8.27
C GLU A 108 1.41 -0.78 -8.11
N ASP A 109 1.02 -0.46 -6.86
CA ASP A 109 0.09 0.65 -6.58
C ASP A 109 0.67 2.02 -6.97
N ILE A 110 1.97 2.28 -6.76
CA ILE A 110 2.66 3.52 -7.14
C ILE A 110 2.73 3.65 -8.66
N ASN A 111 3.03 2.58 -9.40
CA ASN A 111 3.07 2.62 -10.86
C ASN A 111 1.68 2.89 -11.44
N VAL A 112 0.63 2.29 -10.86
CA VAL A 112 -0.77 2.60 -11.21
C VAL A 112 -1.09 4.07 -10.91
N VAL A 113 -0.75 4.56 -9.72
CA VAL A 113 -0.96 5.96 -9.31
C VAL A 113 -0.21 6.93 -10.22
N LEU A 114 1.04 6.63 -10.57
CA LEU A 114 1.84 7.45 -11.49
C LEU A 114 1.29 7.40 -12.93
N ALA A 115 0.69 6.29 -13.36
CA ALA A 115 0.03 6.17 -14.67
C ALA A 115 -1.25 7.03 -14.77
N CYS A 116 -1.91 7.32 -13.65
CA CYS A 116 -3.06 8.23 -13.61
C CYS A 116 -2.67 9.72 -13.67
N LEU A 117 -1.38 10.04 -13.59
CA LEU A 117 -0.87 11.41 -13.69
C LEU A 117 -0.51 11.76 -15.13
N ASP A 118 -0.54 13.05 -15.47
CA ASP A 118 0.05 13.49 -16.74
C ASP A 118 1.57 13.32 -16.72
N GLU A 119 2.21 13.20 -17.89
CA GLU A 119 3.64 12.86 -17.97
C GLU A 119 4.55 13.83 -17.21
N LYS A 120 4.17 15.11 -17.11
CA LYS A 120 4.94 16.14 -16.38
C LYS A 120 4.78 15.94 -14.88
N GLN A 121 3.56 15.65 -14.42
CA GLN A 121 3.26 15.30 -13.03
C GLN A 121 4.00 14.02 -12.63
N ALA A 122 3.91 12.96 -13.42
CA ALA A 122 4.59 11.70 -13.16
C ALA A 122 6.12 11.88 -13.09
N PHE A 123 6.70 12.65 -14.02
CA PHE A 123 8.14 12.96 -14.00
C PHE A 123 8.56 13.67 -12.71
N ILE A 124 7.80 14.69 -12.29
CA ILE A 124 8.08 15.45 -11.07
C ILE A 124 7.89 14.59 -9.82
N MET A 125 6.86 13.75 -9.78
CA MET A 125 6.62 12.84 -8.65
C MET A 125 7.71 11.77 -8.52
N LYS A 126 8.27 11.27 -9.62
CA LYS A 126 9.46 10.41 -9.56
C LYS A 126 10.64 11.11 -8.90
N ALA A 127 10.91 12.37 -9.27
CA ALA A 127 11.98 13.14 -8.64
C ALA A 127 11.72 13.43 -7.14
N VAL A 128 10.46 13.69 -6.77
CA VAL A 128 10.05 13.82 -5.36
C VAL A 128 10.40 12.55 -4.59
N MET A 129 9.98 11.39 -5.10
CA MET A 129 10.20 10.09 -4.45
C MET A 129 11.67 9.72 -4.34
N SER A 130 12.51 10.15 -5.29
CA SER A 130 13.93 9.80 -5.31
C SER A 130 14.81 10.73 -4.48
N TYR A 131 14.41 12.00 -4.27
CA TYR A 131 15.34 13.02 -3.78
C TYR A 131 14.81 13.89 -2.63
N GLU A 132 13.51 13.97 -2.39
CA GLU A 132 12.97 14.97 -1.45
C GLU A 132 13.30 14.70 0.03
N ASP A 133 13.67 13.47 0.38
CA ASP A 133 14.14 13.13 1.73
C ASP A 133 15.59 13.56 1.99
N ILE A 134 16.35 13.87 0.93
CA ILE A 134 17.81 14.11 0.99
C ILE A 134 18.15 15.55 0.58
N HIS A 135 17.40 16.13 -0.34
CA HIS A 135 17.74 17.39 -1.01
C HIS A 135 16.66 18.44 -0.87
N LYS A 136 17.10 19.71 -0.84
CA LYS A 136 16.16 20.84 -0.90
C LYS A 136 15.59 20.97 -2.32
N GLN A 137 14.39 21.53 -2.44
CA GLN A 137 13.69 21.65 -3.72
C GLN A 137 14.50 22.38 -4.82
N GLU A 138 15.29 23.38 -4.45
CA GLU A 138 16.18 24.09 -5.39
C GLU A 138 17.26 23.18 -5.98
N GLU A 139 17.83 22.29 -5.16
CA GLU A 139 18.83 21.30 -5.57
C GLU A 139 18.21 20.26 -6.49
N ILE A 140 17.02 19.74 -6.14
CA ILE A 140 16.28 18.77 -6.96
C ILE A 140 15.96 19.37 -8.34
N VAL A 141 15.47 20.62 -8.39
CA VAL A 141 15.22 21.30 -9.66
C VAL A 141 16.51 21.44 -10.46
N ASN A 142 17.63 21.78 -9.83
CA ASN A 142 18.91 21.88 -10.52
C ASN A 142 19.40 20.53 -11.10
N MET A 143 19.14 19.43 -10.41
CA MET A 143 19.47 18.08 -10.87
C MET A 143 18.63 17.67 -12.10
N ILE A 144 17.31 17.93 -12.08
CA ILE A 144 16.39 17.39 -13.09
C ILE A 144 16.01 18.38 -14.22
N LYS A 145 16.34 19.68 -14.10
CA LYS A 145 15.89 20.72 -15.06
C LYS A 145 16.31 20.46 -16.49
N SER A 146 17.51 19.91 -16.70
CA SER A 146 18.05 19.61 -18.03
C SER A 146 17.25 18.49 -18.70
N ASP A 147 16.97 17.42 -17.97
CA ASP A 147 16.21 16.28 -18.48
C ASP A 147 14.75 16.62 -18.70
N TYR A 148 14.17 17.41 -17.79
CA TYR A 148 12.83 17.96 -17.97
C TYR A 148 12.72 18.79 -19.26
N GLN A 149 13.72 19.63 -19.53
CA GLN A 149 13.71 20.45 -20.75
C GLN A 149 13.93 19.62 -22.01
N LYS A 150 14.82 18.61 -21.98
CA LYS A 150 14.99 17.67 -23.10
C LYS A 150 13.69 16.92 -23.41
N LYS A 151 12.98 16.47 -22.38
CA LYS A 151 11.77 15.66 -22.54
C LYS A 151 10.53 16.48 -22.93
N PHE A 152 10.37 17.68 -22.39
CA PHE A 152 9.13 18.46 -22.53
C PHE A 152 9.28 19.81 -23.22
N GLY A 153 10.48 20.19 -23.64
CA GLY A 153 10.78 21.46 -24.33
C GLY A 153 10.58 22.72 -23.46
N LYS A 154 10.32 22.57 -22.15
CA LYS A 154 10.06 23.68 -21.23
C LYS A 154 11.12 23.79 -20.15
N LYS A 155 11.48 25.02 -19.79
CA LYS A 155 12.35 25.30 -18.64
C LYS A 155 11.63 24.92 -17.34
N LEU A 156 12.30 24.16 -16.49
CA LEU A 156 11.84 23.87 -15.13
C LEU A 156 12.44 24.88 -14.15
N ASN A 157 11.59 25.50 -13.33
CA ASN A 157 11.98 26.32 -12.19
C ASN A 157 11.25 25.85 -10.93
N VAL A 158 11.67 26.34 -9.77
CA VAL A 158 11.13 25.91 -8.46
C VAL A 158 9.62 26.17 -8.35
N ALA A 159 9.13 27.29 -8.88
CA ALA A 159 7.70 27.61 -8.86
C ALA A 159 6.87 26.61 -9.69
N LEU A 160 7.33 26.27 -10.89
CA LEU A 160 6.69 25.28 -11.75
C LEU A 160 6.77 23.88 -11.16
N TYR A 161 7.91 23.52 -10.56
CA TYR A 161 8.09 22.27 -9.81
C TYR A 161 7.05 22.15 -8.69
N ARG A 162 6.95 23.16 -7.81
CA ARG A 162 5.97 23.19 -6.71
C ARG A 162 4.54 23.07 -7.19
N LYS A 163 4.16 23.88 -8.19
CA LYS A 163 2.80 23.88 -8.75
C LYS A 163 2.43 22.53 -9.37
N THR A 164 3.38 21.89 -10.06
CA THR A 164 3.16 20.59 -10.70
C THR A 164 3.08 19.48 -9.65
N LYS A 165 3.95 19.50 -8.65
CA LYS A 165 3.92 18.61 -7.48
C LYS A 165 2.60 18.71 -6.74
N GLU A 166 2.15 19.91 -6.39
CA GLU A 166 0.91 20.12 -5.63
C GLU A 166 -0.32 19.58 -6.37
N ARG A 167 -0.39 19.81 -7.70
CA ARG A 167 -1.46 19.26 -8.55
C ARG A 167 -1.43 17.73 -8.60
N ALA A 168 -0.24 17.14 -8.72
CA ALA A 168 -0.07 15.69 -8.69
C ALA A 168 -0.51 15.12 -7.34
N GLN A 169 -0.06 15.70 -6.22
CA GLN A 169 -0.46 15.29 -4.87
C GLN A 169 -1.96 15.39 -4.64
N LYS A 170 -2.62 16.45 -5.15
CA LYS A 170 -4.08 16.59 -5.07
C LYS A 170 -4.80 15.44 -5.80
N LYS A 171 -4.34 15.07 -7.01
CA LYS A 171 -4.90 13.95 -7.77
C LYS A 171 -4.67 12.61 -7.07
N ILE A 172 -3.46 12.38 -6.55
CA ILE A 172 -3.12 11.16 -5.80
C ILE A 172 -4.03 11.03 -4.56
N ARG A 173 -4.24 12.12 -3.82
CA ARG A 173 -5.14 12.11 -2.65
C ARG A 173 -6.58 11.75 -3.04
N ALA A 174 -7.10 12.31 -4.13
CA ALA A 174 -8.44 11.97 -4.62
C ALA A 174 -8.57 10.48 -4.99
N LEU A 175 -7.57 9.93 -5.70
CA LEU A 175 -7.48 8.51 -6.05
C LEU A 175 -7.49 7.61 -4.81
N VAL A 176 -6.70 7.95 -3.80
CA VAL A 176 -6.53 7.14 -2.60
C VAL A 176 -7.72 7.24 -1.65
N GLN A 177 -8.44 8.36 -1.63
CA GLN A 177 -9.62 8.58 -0.78
C GLN A 177 -10.93 8.02 -1.37
N GLY A 178 -10.90 7.51 -2.61
CA GLY A 178 -12.11 7.01 -3.29
C GLY A 178 -13.07 8.12 -3.74
N ASP A 179 -12.61 9.37 -3.75
CA ASP A 179 -13.37 10.50 -4.27
C ASP A 179 -13.31 10.46 -5.80
N LYS A 180 -14.41 9.97 -6.39
CA LYS A 180 -14.76 9.90 -7.82
C LYS A 180 -13.86 10.74 -8.75
N ILE A 181 -13.11 10.06 -9.62
CA ILE A 181 -12.65 10.59 -10.92
C ILE A 181 -13.76 10.41 -11.94
#